data_AF-A0AAC8YKA3-F1
#
_entry.id   AF-A0AAC8YKA3-F1
#
_cell.length_a   1.000
_cell.length_b   1.000
_cell.length_c   1.000
_cell.angle_alpha   90.00
_cell.angle_beta   90.00
_cell.angle_gamma   90.00
#
_symmetry.space_group_name_H-M   'P 1'
#
loop_
_entity.id
_entity.type
_entity.pdbx_description
1 polymer ?
#
loop_
_entity_poly.entity_id
_entity_poly.type
_entity_poly.pdbx_seq_one_letter_code
_entity_poly.pdbx_strand_id
1 'polypeptide(L)'
;MTLLFFCVVAAALHFGLVQTQQPERYAWAALPANLLLVQAWGLTDNLTFNYVSWTLSAEWFCYLALPVIVLAYRRHGRLGLAVVAASAVSGLELAVMLGWIPFPSWLEANTWGAYRAFADFALGAMVAVAMRDSRLKLSSHLPGWLTFALAIAAMATQQNAYVIVLLLAAAMFLAALAERNNPDGALYLKPLHPFGRVSLGIYMIHPVIETLLLALVWRKLVEPLEVIGFYTFWLVPAATVMVVAMASDRYFEGPVSQYLNSRLGVEKPKAARRRIA
;
A
#
# COMPACT_ATOMS: atom_id res chain seq x y z
N MET A 1 2.94 -3.16 -16.42
CA MET A 1 3.97 -2.33 -17.09
C MET A 1 5.26 -2.25 -16.28
N THR A 2 5.20 -1.91 -14.98
CA THR A 2 6.39 -1.79 -14.13
C THR A 2 7.19 -3.10 -14.02
N LEU A 3 6.51 -4.25 -13.91
CA LEU A 3 7.18 -5.56 -13.95
C LEU A 3 7.96 -5.78 -15.26
N LEU A 4 7.37 -5.41 -16.41
CA LEU A 4 8.04 -5.52 -17.70
C LEU A 4 9.32 -4.66 -17.76
N PHE A 5 9.27 -3.43 -17.24
CA PHE A 5 10.46 -2.58 -17.12
C PHE A 5 11.57 -3.30 -16.35
N PHE A 6 11.26 -3.89 -15.20
CA PHE A 6 12.26 -4.63 -14.42
C PHE A 6 12.70 -5.96 -15.06
N CYS A 7 11.86 -6.59 -15.90
CA CYS A 7 12.30 -7.71 -16.74
C CYS A 7 13.33 -7.26 -17.77
N VAL A 8 13.16 -6.07 -18.37
CA VAL A 8 14.16 -5.49 -19.28
C VAL A 8 15.47 -5.19 -18.53
N VAL A 9 15.38 -4.65 -17.31
CA VAL A 9 16.56 -4.45 -16.44
C VAL A 9 17.25 -5.80 -16.13
N ALA A 10 16.48 -6.83 -15.76
CA ALA A 10 17.01 -8.16 -15.50
C ALA A 10 17.72 -8.77 -16.74
N ALA A 11 17.18 -8.55 -17.93
CA ALA A 11 17.81 -8.96 -19.18
C ALA A 11 19.13 -8.20 -19.42
N ALA A 12 19.14 -6.89 -19.23
CA ALA A 12 20.34 -6.08 -19.36
C ALA A 12 21.45 -6.51 -18.39
N LEU A 13 21.09 -6.88 -17.14
CA LEU A 13 22.02 -7.47 -16.18
C LEU A 13 22.56 -8.83 -16.64
N HIS A 14 21.68 -9.70 -17.15
CA HIS A 14 22.08 -11.03 -17.64
C HIS A 14 23.08 -10.96 -18.80
N PHE A 15 22.93 -9.99 -19.70
CA PHE A 15 23.86 -9.74 -20.80
C PHE A 15 25.07 -8.88 -20.42
N GLY A 16 25.23 -8.51 -19.14
CA GLY A 16 26.37 -7.73 -18.66
C GLY A 16 26.39 -6.26 -19.09
N LEU A 17 25.26 -5.72 -19.59
CA LEU A 17 25.13 -4.31 -19.99
C LEU A 17 25.07 -3.37 -18.79
N VAL A 18 24.64 -3.88 -17.63
CA VAL A 18 24.52 -3.16 -16.37
C VAL A 18 25.06 -4.05 -15.25
N GLN A 19 25.53 -3.44 -14.16
CA GLN A 19 25.98 -4.14 -12.96
C GLN A 19 25.10 -3.77 -11.76
N THR A 20 24.88 -4.72 -10.86
CA THR A 20 24.14 -4.53 -9.60
C THR A 20 24.88 -5.24 -8.46
N GLN A 21 24.77 -4.69 -7.25
CA GLN A 21 25.27 -5.33 -6.03
C GLN A 21 24.28 -6.36 -5.48
N GLN A 22 23.05 -6.39 -5.99
CA GLN A 22 21.95 -7.25 -5.53
C GLN A 22 21.33 -8.02 -6.72
N PRO A 23 22.06 -8.96 -7.34
CA PRO A 23 21.58 -9.72 -8.51
C PRO A 23 20.35 -10.58 -8.19
N GLU A 24 20.20 -11.04 -6.95
CA GLU A 24 19.08 -11.84 -6.46
C GLU A 24 17.73 -11.15 -6.64
N ARG A 25 17.69 -9.81 -6.64
CA ARG A 25 16.45 -9.03 -6.85
C ARG A 25 15.94 -9.11 -8.28
N TYR A 26 16.75 -9.59 -9.23
CA TYR A 26 16.42 -9.73 -10.64
C TYR A 26 16.45 -11.19 -11.10
N ALA A 27 16.39 -12.13 -10.16
CA ALA A 27 16.41 -13.56 -10.47
C ALA A 27 15.18 -13.98 -11.28
N TRP A 28 15.41 -14.51 -12.49
CA TRP A 28 14.35 -15.02 -13.36
C TRP A 28 13.50 -16.12 -12.72
N ALA A 29 14.08 -16.90 -11.81
CA ALA A 29 13.37 -17.91 -11.04
C ALA A 29 12.22 -17.34 -10.19
N ALA A 30 12.27 -16.06 -9.80
CA ALA A 30 11.22 -15.38 -9.05
C ALA A 30 10.13 -14.76 -9.94
N LEU A 31 10.31 -14.74 -11.27
CA LEU A 31 9.34 -14.14 -12.20
C LEU A 31 7.95 -14.79 -12.11
N PRO A 32 7.80 -16.12 -12.02
CA PRO A 32 6.49 -16.74 -11.86
C PRO A 32 5.75 -16.25 -10.61
N ALA A 33 6.47 -16.09 -9.48
CA ALA A 33 5.86 -15.58 -8.24
C ALA A 33 5.34 -14.15 -8.40
N ASN A 34 6.06 -13.29 -9.14
CA ASN A 34 5.65 -11.92 -9.43
C ASN A 34 4.48 -11.84 -10.42
N LEU A 35 4.44 -12.73 -11.41
CA LEU A 35 3.33 -12.81 -12.37
C LEU A 35 2.04 -13.30 -11.71
N LEU A 36 2.15 -14.26 -10.80
CA LEU A 36 1.03 -14.82 -10.04
C LEU A 36 0.65 -13.98 -8.80
N LEU A 37 1.41 -12.92 -8.51
CA LEU A 37 1.24 -12.07 -7.33
C LEU A 37 1.31 -12.86 -6.00
N VAL A 38 2.24 -13.80 -5.87
CA VAL A 38 2.46 -14.63 -4.67
C VAL A 38 3.83 -14.41 -4.01
N GLN A 39 4.61 -13.44 -4.50
CA GLN A 39 5.95 -13.11 -3.98
C GLN A 39 5.96 -12.55 -2.55
N ALA A 40 4.80 -12.11 -2.02
CA ALA A 40 4.67 -11.65 -0.63
C ALA A 40 4.07 -12.70 0.32
N TRP A 41 3.97 -13.97 -0.12
CA TRP A 41 3.35 -15.06 0.64
C TRP A 41 4.38 -15.91 1.41
N GLY A 42 5.64 -15.48 1.46
CA GLY A 42 6.76 -16.23 2.03
C GLY A 42 7.40 -17.24 1.07
N LEU A 43 7.08 -17.18 -0.23
CA LEU A 43 7.60 -18.12 -1.25
C LEU A 43 8.95 -17.69 -1.85
N THR A 44 9.42 -16.50 -1.52
CA THR A 44 10.68 -15.94 -2.02
C THR A 44 11.45 -15.29 -0.89
N ASP A 45 12.78 -15.36 -0.94
CA ASP A 45 13.64 -14.77 0.10
C ASP A 45 13.78 -13.25 -0.03
N ASN A 46 13.61 -12.73 -1.25
CA ASN A 46 13.78 -11.31 -1.56
C ASN A 46 12.57 -10.73 -2.29
N LEU A 47 12.30 -9.46 -2.03
CA LEU A 47 11.41 -8.66 -2.88
C LEU A 47 12.13 -8.38 -4.21
N THR A 48 11.58 -8.96 -5.28
CA THR A 48 12.18 -9.03 -6.61
C THR A 48 11.48 -8.11 -7.61
N PHE A 49 12.18 -7.80 -8.70
CA PHE A 49 11.73 -6.89 -9.76
C PHE A 49 11.24 -5.56 -9.21
N ASN A 50 9.92 -5.32 -9.23
CA ASN A 50 9.33 -4.17 -8.59
C ASN A 50 9.09 -4.47 -7.11
N TYR A 51 10.04 -4.16 -6.24
CA TYR A 51 10.00 -4.59 -4.84
C TYR A 51 8.72 -4.13 -4.11
N VAL A 52 8.17 -2.97 -4.47
CA VAL A 52 6.93 -2.43 -3.87
C VAL A 52 5.66 -3.15 -4.32
N SER A 53 5.73 -4.02 -5.33
CA SER A 53 4.60 -4.83 -5.78
C SER A 53 4.11 -5.85 -4.74
N TRP A 54 4.84 -6.03 -3.64
CA TRP A 54 4.42 -6.88 -2.52
C TRP A 54 3.04 -6.47 -1.97
N THR A 55 2.65 -5.19 -2.05
CA THR A 55 1.32 -4.75 -1.61
C THR A 55 0.20 -5.32 -2.48
N LEU A 56 0.41 -5.45 -3.80
CA LEU A 56 -0.57 -6.08 -4.71
C LEU A 56 -0.68 -7.59 -4.45
N SER A 57 0.44 -8.24 -4.16
CA SER A 57 0.47 -9.65 -3.74
C SER A 57 -0.25 -9.88 -2.42
N ALA A 58 -0.10 -8.96 -1.47
CA ALA A 58 -0.80 -8.96 -0.20
C ALA A 58 -2.30 -8.68 -0.36
N GLU A 59 -2.68 -7.71 -1.20
CA GLU A 59 -4.09 -7.41 -1.50
C GLU A 59 -4.78 -8.60 -2.16
N TRP A 60 -4.11 -9.26 -3.11
CA TRP A 60 -4.58 -10.48 -3.74
C TRP A 60 -4.88 -11.58 -2.71
N PHE A 61 -3.96 -11.80 -1.76
CA PHE A 61 -4.18 -12.72 -0.65
C PHE A 61 -5.39 -12.33 0.21
N CYS A 62 -5.51 -11.05 0.58
CA CYS A 62 -6.64 -10.56 1.38
C CYS A 62 -7.99 -10.78 0.69
N TYR A 63 -8.09 -10.61 -0.64
CA TYR A 63 -9.33 -10.90 -1.36
C TYR A 63 -9.67 -12.39 -1.39
N LEU A 64 -8.68 -13.26 -1.55
CA LEU A 64 -8.88 -14.71 -1.44
C LEU A 64 -9.30 -15.13 -0.03
N ALA A 65 -8.75 -14.47 1.01
CA ALA A 65 -9.05 -14.73 2.41
C ALA A 65 -10.29 -13.98 2.93
N LEU A 66 -10.86 -13.03 2.16
CA LEU A 66 -12.03 -12.25 2.51
C LEU A 66 -13.23 -13.09 2.99
N PRO A 67 -13.53 -14.28 2.41
CA PRO A 67 -14.59 -15.14 2.91
C PRO A 67 -14.46 -15.49 4.39
N VAL A 68 -13.24 -15.59 4.95
CA VAL A 68 -13.02 -15.86 6.38
C VAL A 68 -13.61 -14.74 7.23
N ILE A 69 -13.30 -13.48 6.89
CA ILE A 69 -13.80 -12.29 7.59
C ILE A 69 -15.32 -12.19 7.47
N VAL A 70 -15.86 -12.38 6.25
CA VAL A 70 -17.29 -12.29 5.99
C VAL A 70 -18.06 -13.38 6.77
N LEU A 71 -17.59 -14.63 6.74
CA LEU A 71 -18.24 -15.74 7.44
C LEU A 71 -18.15 -15.58 8.97
N ALA A 72 -16.99 -15.15 9.50
CA ALA A 72 -16.82 -14.89 10.91
C ALA A 72 -17.78 -13.80 11.41
N TYR A 73 -17.88 -12.69 10.67
CA TYR A 73 -18.82 -11.61 10.96
C TYR A 73 -20.28 -12.08 10.85
N ARG A 74 -20.63 -12.87 9.83
CA ARG A 74 -21.99 -13.37 9.65
C ARG A 74 -22.44 -14.31 10.76
N ARG A 75 -21.54 -15.15 11.30
CA ARG A 75 -21.87 -16.13 12.35
C ARG A 75 -21.84 -15.54 13.76
N HIS A 76 -20.87 -14.68 14.05
CA HIS A 76 -20.59 -14.24 15.43
C HIS A 76 -20.46 -12.72 15.56
N GLY A 77 -20.84 -11.95 14.55
CA GLY A 77 -20.80 -10.49 14.57
C GLY A 77 -19.39 -9.95 14.87
N ARG A 78 -19.32 -8.97 15.77
CA ARG A 78 -18.05 -8.34 16.17
C ARG A 78 -17.09 -9.30 16.88
N LEU A 79 -17.60 -10.26 17.65
CA LEU A 79 -16.76 -11.26 18.30
C LEU A 79 -16.05 -12.13 17.27
N GLY A 80 -16.74 -12.51 16.19
CA GLY A 80 -16.12 -13.27 15.11
C GLY A 80 -14.94 -12.52 14.47
N LEU A 81 -15.09 -11.22 14.21
CA LEU A 81 -14.01 -10.38 13.69
C LEU A 81 -12.86 -10.23 14.69
N ALA A 82 -13.16 -10.03 15.97
CA ALA A 82 -12.15 -9.93 17.02
C ALA A 82 -11.34 -11.23 17.15
N VAL A 83 -12.00 -12.39 17.06
CA VAL A 83 -11.32 -13.70 17.05
C VAL A 83 -10.43 -13.83 15.83
N VAL A 84 -10.90 -13.49 14.62
CA VAL A 84 -10.07 -13.56 13.41
C VAL A 84 -8.84 -12.65 13.52
N ALA A 85 -9.02 -11.41 13.95
CA ALA A 85 -7.91 -10.46 14.11
C ALA A 85 -6.92 -10.94 15.19
N ALA A 86 -7.41 -11.38 16.35
CA ALA A 86 -6.57 -11.89 17.41
C ALA A 86 -5.80 -13.15 16.99
N SER A 87 -6.46 -14.10 16.32
CA SER A 87 -5.81 -15.30 15.80
C SER A 87 -4.76 -14.98 14.74
N ALA A 88 -5.01 -14.01 13.85
CA ALA A 88 -4.03 -13.58 12.85
C ALA A 88 -2.78 -12.97 13.51
N VAL A 89 -2.96 -12.03 14.45
CA VAL A 89 -1.86 -11.39 15.18
C VAL A 89 -1.09 -12.39 16.04
N SER A 90 -1.78 -13.20 16.84
CA SER A 90 -1.12 -14.22 17.69
C SER A 90 -0.43 -15.30 16.86
N GLY A 91 -0.99 -15.68 15.71
CA GLY A 91 -0.34 -16.62 14.79
C GLY A 91 0.94 -16.06 14.18
N LEU A 92 0.96 -14.77 13.85
CA LEU A 92 2.14 -14.08 13.35
C LEU A 92 3.23 -13.94 14.41
N GLU A 93 2.86 -13.55 15.63
CA GLU A 93 3.78 -13.52 16.78
C GLU A 93 4.37 -14.90 17.06
N LEU A 94 3.54 -15.95 17.05
CA LEU A 94 4.00 -17.32 17.22
C LEU A 94 4.94 -17.74 16.07
N ALA A 95 4.62 -17.39 14.83
CA ALA A 95 5.47 -17.71 13.67
C ALA A 95 6.84 -17.01 13.73
N VAL A 96 6.91 -15.79 14.25
CA VAL A 96 8.18 -15.11 14.53
C VAL A 96 8.93 -15.81 15.66
N MET A 97 8.25 -16.12 16.78
CA MET A 97 8.85 -16.79 17.94
C MET A 97 9.41 -18.18 17.59
N LEU A 98 8.74 -18.92 16.70
CA LEU A 98 9.18 -20.22 16.20
C LEU A 98 10.24 -20.14 15.09
N GLY A 99 10.59 -18.95 14.61
CA GLY A 99 11.57 -18.73 13.56
C GLY A 99 11.09 -19.10 12.15
N TRP A 100 9.78 -19.24 11.92
CA TRP A 100 9.22 -19.48 10.58
C TRP A 100 9.25 -18.21 9.73
N ILE A 101 9.04 -17.06 10.35
CA ILE A 101 9.21 -15.76 9.72
C ILE A 101 10.65 -15.32 9.99
N PRO A 102 11.51 -15.20 8.96
CA PRO A 102 12.95 -14.95 9.12
C PRO A 102 13.26 -13.47 9.40
N PHE A 103 12.39 -12.79 10.17
CA PHE A 103 12.49 -11.36 10.47
C PHE A 103 12.26 -11.12 11.96
N PRO A 104 12.90 -10.10 12.56
CA PRO A 104 12.69 -9.72 13.96
C PRO A 104 11.22 -9.41 14.30
N SER A 105 10.46 -8.92 13.32
CA SER A 105 9.04 -8.64 13.49
C SER A 105 8.27 -8.94 12.21
N TRP A 106 7.06 -9.51 12.36
CA TRP A 106 6.10 -9.66 11.28
C TRP A 106 5.55 -8.32 10.77
N LEU A 107 5.79 -7.22 11.50
CA LEU A 107 5.37 -5.87 11.11
C LEU A 107 6.24 -5.26 10.01
N GLU A 108 7.38 -5.88 9.69
CA GLU A 108 8.25 -5.44 8.61
C GLU A 108 7.61 -5.61 7.22
N ALA A 109 7.90 -4.68 6.31
CA ALA A 109 7.40 -4.72 4.93
C ALA A 109 8.31 -5.59 4.04
N ASN A 110 8.11 -6.91 4.11
CA ASN A 110 9.00 -7.90 3.49
C ASN A 110 8.23 -8.98 2.69
N THR A 111 8.90 -10.08 2.38
CA THR A 111 8.38 -11.20 1.58
C THR A 111 7.27 -12.01 2.25
N TRP A 112 6.95 -11.74 3.52
CA TRP A 112 5.82 -12.31 4.27
C TRP A 112 4.67 -11.31 4.47
N GLY A 113 4.71 -10.17 3.77
CA GLY A 113 3.78 -9.06 3.95
C GLY A 113 2.29 -9.40 3.75
N ALA A 114 1.95 -10.49 3.05
CA ALA A 114 0.55 -10.92 2.86
C ALA A 114 -0.16 -11.25 4.18
N TYR A 115 0.53 -11.93 5.10
CA TYR A 115 -0.05 -12.32 6.38
C TYR A 115 -0.25 -11.11 7.31
N ARG A 116 0.75 -10.20 7.32
CA ARG A 116 0.63 -8.90 7.99
C ARG A 116 -0.56 -8.10 7.46
N ALA A 117 -0.67 -7.98 6.13
CA ALA A 117 -1.76 -7.27 5.50
C ALA A 117 -3.12 -7.89 5.84
N PHE A 118 -3.22 -9.23 5.95
CA PHE A 118 -4.45 -9.88 6.37
C PHE A 118 -4.81 -9.56 7.83
N ALA A 119 -3.84 -9.52 8.74
CA ALA A 119 -4.07 -9.07 10.12
C ALA A 119 -4.56 -7.62 10.17
N ASP A 120 -3.91 -6.72 9.42
CA ASP A 120 -4.32 -5.31 9.29
C ASP A 120 -5.72 -5.19 8.66
N PHE A 121 -6.04 -6.03 7.69
CA PHE A 121 -7.34 -6.06 7.01
C PHE A 121 -8.46 -6.54 7.94
N ALA A 122 -8.20 -7.53 8.80
CA ALA A 122 -9.13 -7.96 9.85
C ALA A 122 -9.36 -6.86 10.90
N LEU A 123 -8.31 -6.16 11.34
CA LEU A 123 -8.42 -4.99 12.22
C LEU A 123 -9.20 -3.84 11.55
N GLY A 124 -8.95 -3.59 10.27
CA GLY A 124 -9.70 -2.62 9.47
C GLY A 124 -11.19 -2.96 9.37
N ALA A 125 -11.54 -4.24 9.21
CA ALA A 125 -12.93 -4.70 9.24
C ALA A 125 -13.59 -4.44 10.61
N MET A 126 -12.86 -4.61 11.71
CA MET A 126 -13.34 -4.25 13.05
C MET A 126 -13.57 -2.74 13.17
N VAL A 127 -12.64 -1.91 12.69
CA VAL A 127 -12.77 -0.45 12.67
C VAL A 127 -14.00 -0.03 11.86
N ALA A 128 -14.21 -0.62 10.68
CA ALA A 128 -15.35 -0.33 9.82
C ALA A 128 -16.69 -0.68 10.50
N VAL A 129 -16.79 -1.85 11.15
CA VAL A 129 -17.99 -2.24 11.89
C VAL A 129 -18.20 -1.38 13.13
N ALA A 130 -17.13 -1.06 13.86
CA ALA A 130 -17.20 -0.16 15.01
C ALA A 130 -17.70 1.23 14.58
N MET A 131 -17.18 1.78 13.48
CA MET A 131 -17.60 3.08 12.93
C MET A 131 -19.07 3.05 12.50
N ARG A 132 -19.48 2.01 11.75
CA ARG A 132 -20.86 1.84 11.27
C ARG A 132 -21.87 1.82 12.43
N ASP A 133 -21.54 1.09 13.49
CA ASP A 133 -22.46 0.90 14.61
C ASP A 133 -22.29 1.95 15.72
N SER A 134 -21.30 2.84 15.60
CA SER A 134 -21.08 3.90 16.58
C SER A 134 -22.29 4.84 16.63
N ARG A 135 -22.65 5.24 17.86
CA ARG A 135 -23.69 6.24 18.17
C ARG A 135 -23.11 7.63 18.44
N LEU A 136 -21.78 7.77 18.40
CA LEU A 136 -21.09 9.03 18.64
C LEU A 136 -21.38 10.01 17.49
N LYS A 137 -21.76 11.23 17.83
CA LYS A 137 -22.03 12.33 16.89
C LYS A 137 -20.80 13.23 16.71
N LEU A 138 -19.64 12.63 16.46
CA LEU A 138 -18.44 13.39 16.15
C LEU A 138 -18.52 13.90 14.71
N SER A 139 -18.50 15.22 14.50
CA SER A 139 -18.55 15.85 13.16
C SER A 139 -17.27 16.57 12.76
N SER A 140 -16.32 16.74 13.70
CA SER A 140 -15.04 17.40 13.46
C SER A 140 -13.95 16.38 13.15
N HIS A 141 -13.12 16.68 12.16
CA HIS A 141 -11.93 15.90 11.81
C HIS A 141 -10.75 16.13 12.79
N LEU A 142 -10.84 17.14 13.67
CA LEU A 142 -9.75 17.52 14.56
C LEU A 142 -9.28 16.35 15.45
N PRO A 143 -10.15 15.58 16.12
CA PRO A 143 -9.70 14.43 16.91
C PRO A 143 -8.97 13.37 16.06
N GLY A 144 -9.46 13.10 14.84
CA GLY A 144 -8.79 12.21 13.91
C GLY A 144 -7.37 12.68 13.56
N TRP A 145 -7.21 13.98 13.25
CA TRP A 145 -5.89 14.57 12.98
C TRP A 145 -4.97 14.58 14.19
N LEU A 146 -5.48 14.90 15.38
CA LEU A 146 -4.69 14.89 16.61
C LEU A 146 -4.19 13.48 16.94
N THR A 147 -5.07 12.46 16.84
CA THR A 147 -4.68 11.07 17.05
C THR A 147 -3.70 10.59 15.97
N PHE A 148 -3.87 11.02 14.71
CA PHE A 148 -2.92 10.73 13.64
C PHE A 148 -1.55 11.38 13.89
N ALA A 149 -1.52 12.64 14.31
CA ALA A 149 -0.29 13.34 14.68
C ALA A 149 0.42 12.65 15.86
N LEU A 150 -0.36 12.16 16.84
CA LEU A 150 0.17 11.37 17.95
C LEU A 150 0.76 10.04 17.48
N ALA A 151 0.14 9.37 16.50
CA ALA A 151 0.69 8.17 15.88
C ALA A 151 2.04 8.46 15.20
N ILE A 152 2.14 9.56 14.45
CA ILE A 152 3.40 10.01 13.84
C ILE A 152 4.46 10.29 14.91
N ALA A 153 4.10 11.01 15.98
CA ALA A 153 5.03 11.28 17.07
C ALA A 153 5.51 9.99 17.76
N ALA A 154 4.61 9.01 17.95
CA ALA A 154 4.95 7.70 18.48
C ALA A 154 5.90 6.93 17.55
N MET A 155 5.70 7.00 16.23
CA MET A 155 6.64 6.44 15.24
C MET A 155 8.01 7.13 15.28
N ALA A 156 8.03 8.47 15.31
CA ALA A 156 9.26 9.26 15.34
C ALA A 156 10.09 9.02 16.60
N THR A 157 9.42 8.72 17.72
CA THR A 157 10.05 8.38 19.01
C THR A 157 10.20 6.87 19.21
N GLN A 158 10.01 6.07 18.17
CA GLN A 158 10.19 4.61 18.16
C GLN A 158 9.45 3.89 19.30
N GLN A 159 8.22 4.32 19.59
CA GLN A 159 7.38 3.66 20.58
C GLN A 159 6.99 2.25 20.13
N ASN A 160 6.42 1.49 21.06
CA ASN A 160 5.95 0.14 20.79
C ASN A 160 5.01 0.10 19.56
N ALA A 161 5.30 -0.81 18.63
CA ALA A 161 4.60 -0.87 17.35
C ALA A 161 3.08 -1.15 17.50
N TYR A 162 2.67 -1.91 18.52
CA TYR A 162 1.25 -2.14 18.81
C TYR A 162 0.51 -0.87 19.23
N VAL A 163 1.18 0.01 19.97
CA VAL A 163 0.64 1.33 20.33
C VAL A 163 0.45 2.17 19.08
N ILE A 164 1.42 2.14 18.17
CA ILE A 164 1.35 2.86 16.88
C ILE A 164 0.17 2.33 16.04
N VAL A 165 0.03 1.01 15.88
CA VAL A 165 -1.08 0.41 15.13
C VAL A 165 -2.42 0.77 15.77
N LEU A 166 -2.53 0.73 17.11
CA LEU A 166 -3.73 1.13 17.83
C LEU A 166 -4.08 2.61 17.59
N LEU A 167 -3.09 3.50 17.64
CA LEU A 167 -3.29 4.94 17.37
C LEU A 167 -3.73 5.18 15.92
N LEU A 168 -3.15 4.47 14.95
CA LEU A 168 -3.57 4.55 13.55
C LEU A 168 -5.00 4.04 13.35
N ALA A 169 -5.37 2.93 13.99
CA ALA A 169 -6.73 2.40 13.96
C ALA A 169 -7.74 3.37 14.60
N ALA A 170 -7.37 4.00 15.73
CA ALA A 170 -8.18 5.01 16.39
C ALA A 170 -8.33 6.28 15.54
N ALA A 171 -7.25 6.78 14.93
CA ALA A 171 -7.29 7.91 14.02
C ALA A 171 -8.21 7.65 12.83
N MET A 172 -8.11 6.46 12.23
CA MET A 172 -8.98 6.03 11.14
C MET A 172 -10.44 5.95 11.56
N PHE A 173 -10.74 5.35 12.72
CA PHE A 173 -12.09 5.31 13.29
C PHE A 173 -12.67 6.71 13.47
N LEU A 174 -11.92 7.65 14.07
CA LEU A 174 -12.36 9.01 14.34
C LEU A 174 -12.57 9.81 13.06
N ALA A 175 -11.66 9.69 12.08
CA ALA A 175 -11.79 10.35 10.79
C ALA A 175 -13.02 9.84 10.02
N ALA A 176 -13.19 8.51 9.94
CA ALA A 176 -14.32 7.89 9.25
C ALA A 176 -15.66 8.22 9.94
N LEU A 177 -15.68 8.32 11.27
CA LEU A 177 -16.86 8.73 12.02
C LEU A 177 -17.22 10.21 11.78
N ALA A 178 -16.21 11.09 11.70
CA ALA A 178 -16.39 12.50 11.36
C ALA A 178 -17.00 12.66 9.96
N GLU A 179 -16.45 11.94 8.97
CA GLU A 179 -16.94 11.97 7.59
C GLU A 179 -18.36 11.39 7.47
N ARG A 180 -18.67 10.30 8.19
CA ARG A 180 -20.03 9.74 8.24
C ARG A 180 -21.06 10.74 8.77
N ASN A 181 -20.72 11.49 9.82
CA ASN A 181 -21.63 12.43 10.46
C ASN A 181 -21.66 13.81 9.78
N ASN A 182 -20.61 14.18 9.06
CA ASN A 182 -20.49 15.42 8.29
C ASN A 182 -19.72 15.17 6.98
N PRO A 183 -20.40 14.69 5.93
CA PRO A 183 -19.75 14.36 4.65
C PRO A 183 -19.06 15.55 3.98
N ASP A 184 -19.59 16.76 4.17
CA ASP A 184 -19.02 17.99 3.62
C ASP A 184 -17.83 18.50 4.44
N GLY A 185 -17.61 17.96 5.65
CA GLY A 185 -16.53 18.36 6.55
C GLY A 185 -15.14 18.08 6.00
N ALA A 186 -15.00 17.20 5.01
CA ALA A 186 -13.74 16.87 4.34
C ALA A 186 -13.50 17.66 3.04
N LEU A 187 -14.39 18.60 2.65
CA LEU A 187 -14.28 19.34 1.39
C LEU A 187 -13.00 20.16 1.25
N TYR A 188 -12.36 20.55 2.36
CA TYR A 188 -11.06 21.23 2.33
C TYR A 188 -9.92 20.36 1.75
N LEU A 189 -10.08 19.03 1.77
CA LEU A 189 -9.14 18.08 1.14
C LEU A 189 -9.38 17.91 -0.36
N LYS A 190 -10.40 18.59 -0.92
CA LYS A 190 -10.76 18.46 -2.34
C LYS A 190 -9.59 18.69 -3.31
N PRO A 191 -8.68 19.66 -3.09
CA PRO A 191 -7.51 19.85 -3.94
C PRO A 191 -6.54 18.66 -3.97
N LEU A 192 -6.57 17.78 -2.95
CA LEU A 192 -5.70 16.60 -2.86
C LEU A 192 -6.27 15.36 -3.56
N HIS A 193 -7.57 15.35 -3.91
CA HIS A 193 -8.19 14.19 -4.58
C HIS A 193 -7.48 13.74 -5.87
N PRO A 194 -6.98 14.62 -6.77
CA PRO A 194 -6.27 14.18 -7.96
C PRO A 194 -5.05 13.33 -7.63
N PHE A 195 -4.31 13.70 -6.58
CA PHE A 195 -3.13 12.97 -6.10
C PHE A 195 -3.53 11.67 -5.38
N GLY A 196 -4.58 11.73 -4.55
CA GLY A 196 -5.13 10.53 -3.89
C GLY A 196 -5.59 9.48 -4.90
N ARG A 197 -6.20 9.91 -6.01
CA ARG A 197 -6.67 9.03 -7.10
C ARG A 197 -5.56 8.25 -7.78
N VAL A 198 -4.35 8.82 -7.86
CA VAL A 198 -3.18 8.19 -8.49
C VAL A 198 -2.15 7.69 -7.46
N SER A 199 -2.51 7.63 -6.18
CA SER A 199 -1.61 7.22 -5.09
C SER A 199 -0.98 5.84 -5.30
N LEU A 200 -1.76 4.86 -5.77
CA LEU A 200 -1.23 3.55 -6.14
C LEU A 200 -0.28 3.63 -7.34
N GLY A 201 -0.58 4.48 -8.33
CA GLY A 201 0.28 4.73 -9.47
C GLY A 201 1.62 5.32 -9.05
N ILE A 202 1.61 6.36 -8.20
CA ILE A 202 2.81 6.94 -7.58
C ILE A 202 3.62 5.85 -6.88
N TYR A 203 2.95 5.03 -6.07
CA TYR A 203 3.58 3.94 -5.34
C TYR A 203 4.19 2.88 -6.27
N MET A 204 3.53 2.49 -7.36
CA MET A 204 4.06 1.48 -8.28
C MET A 204 5.16 2.00 -9.22
N ILE A 205 5.12 3.28 -9.57
CA ILE A 205 6.01 3.91 -10.56
C ILE A 205 7.30 4.41 -9.90
N HIS A 206 7.30 4.78 -8.62
CA HIS A 206 8.49 5.36 -8.01
C HIS A 206 9.76 4.50 -8.08
N PRO A 207 9.74 3.15 -8.00
CA PRO A 207 10.97 2.37 -8.15
C PRO A 207 11.56 2.44 -9.56
N VAL A 208 10.70 2.63 -10.58
CA VAL A 208 11.14 2.85 -11.96
C VAL A 208 11.85 4.20 -12.06
N ILE A 209 11.25 5.26 -11.50
CA ILE A 209 11.84 6.60 -11.51
C ILE A 209 13.10 6.67 -10.64
N GLU A 210 13.14 5.99 -9.51
CA GLU A 210 14.34 5.81 -8.68
C GLU A 210 15.46 5.14 -9.47
N THR A 211 15.16 4.04 -10.18
CA THR A 211 16.15 3.36 -11.03
C THR A 211 16.71 4.31 -12.09
N LEU A 212 15.85 5.10 -12.75
CA LEU A 212 16.29 6.00 -13.83
C LEU A 212 17.01 7.26 -13.31
N LEU A 213 16.42 7.97 -12.36
CA LEU A 213 16.92 9.28 -11.93
C LEU A 213 17.91 9.19 -10.77
N LEU A 214 17.75 8.25 -9.84
CA LEU A 214 18.68 8.10 -8.73
C LEU A 214 19.81 7.12 -9.09
N ALA A 215 19.49 5.91 -9.53
CA ALA A 215 20.54 4.92 -9.78
C ALA A 215 21.38 5.23 -11.03
N LEU A 216 20.80 5.84 -12.08
CA LEU A 216 21.55 6.23 -13.29
C LEU A 216 21.96 7.70 -13.27
N VAL A 217 21.01 8.65 -13.25
CA VAL A 217 21.35 10.08 -13.41
C VAL A 217 22.12 10.62 -12.21
N TRP A 218 21.62 10.44 -10.98
CA TRP A 218 22.31 10.94 -9.79
C TRP A 218 23.69 10.31 -9.65
N ARG A 219 23.76 8.98 -9.46
CA ARG A 219 25.01 8.28 -9.13
C ARG A 219 26.08 8.36 -10.22
N LYS A 220 25.70 8.43 -11.50
CA LYS A 220 26.68 8.42 -12.60
C LYS A 220 27.00 9.78 -13.17
N LEU A 221 26.07 10.74 -13.10
CA LEU A 221 26.22 12.03 -13.78
C LEU A 221 26.27 13.22 -12.82
N VAL A 222 25.39 13.28 -11.82
CA VAL A 222 25.23 14.49 -10.98
C VAL A 222 26.14 14.46 -9.76
N GLU A 223 26.16 13.33 -9.03
CA GLU A 223 26.92 13.16 -7.80
C GLU A 223 28.43 13.42 -7.99
N PRO A 224 29.09 12.91 -9.06
CA PRO A 224 30.53 13.16 -9.27
C PRO A 224 30.87 14.62 -9.62
N LEU A 225 29.89 15.42 -10.02
CA LEU A 225 30.10 16.83 -10.36
C LEU A 225 30.00 17.75 -9.13
N GLU A 226 29.45 17.25 -8.01
CA GLU A 226 29.32 17.97 -6.73
C GLU A 226 28.62 19.35 -6.82
N VAL A 227 27.84 19.59 -7.88
CA VAL A 227 27.24 20.92 -8.16
C VAL A 227 25.97 21.16 -7.34
N ILE A 228 25.22 20.10 -7.02
CA ILE A 228 23.94 20.17 -6.30
C ILE A 228 23.87 19.08 -5.24
N GLY A 229 23.28 19.39 -4.09
CA GLY A 229 23.11 18.43 -3.00
C GLY A 229 22.00 17.41 -3.27
N PHE A 230 22.13 16.21 -2.71
CA PHE A 230 21.18 15.10 -2.88
C PHE A 230 19.73 15.49 -2.58
N TYR A 231 19.48 16.16 -1.45
CA TYR A 231 18.13 16.56 -1.05
C TYR A 231 17.50 17.59 -1.99
N THR A 232 18.32 18.42 -2.65
CA THR A 232 17.84 19.35 -3.68
C THR A 232 17.50 18.58 -4.96
N PHE A 233 18.38 17.67 -5.39
CA PHE A 233 18.11 16.82 -6.55
C PHE A 233 16.89 15.92 -6.33
N TRP A 234 16.66 15.41 -5.13
CA TRP A 234 15.54 14.51 -4.77
C TRP A 234 14.16 15.09 -5.09
N LEU A 235 14.01 16.42 -5.13
CA LEU A 235 12.78 17.07 -5.57
C LEU A 235 12.43 16.74 -7.03
N VAL A 236 13.43 16.48 -7.88
CA VAL A 236 13.26 16.13 -9.29
C VAL A 236 12.58 14.77 -9.47
N PRO A 237 13.08 13.64 -8.91
CA PRO A 237 12.37 12.37 -8.99
C PRO A 237 11.02 12.41 -8.28
N ALA A 238 10.89 13.10 -7.13
CA ALA A 238 9.61 13.23 -6.44
C ALA A 238 8.53 13.88 -7.33
N ALA A 239 8.87 15.01 -7.98
CA ALA A 239 7.97 15.67 -8.92
C ALA A 239 7.72 14.82 -10.18
N THR A 240 8.76 14.14 -10.68
CA THR A 240 8.66 13.29 -11.87
C THR A 240 7.71 12.12 -11.64
N VAL A 241 7.79 11.43 -10.50
CA VAL A 241 6.85 10.35 -10.15
C VAL A 241 5.42 10.87 -10.17
N MET A 242 5.19 12.04 -9.60
CA MET A 242 3.85 12.64 -9.57
C MET A 242 3.30 12.89 -10.97
N VAL A 243 4.09 13.55 -11.82
CA VAL A 243 3.70 13.86 -13.20
C VAL A 243 3.48 12.60 -14.02
N VAL A 244 4.39 11.62 -13.92
CA VAL A 244 4.29 10.36 -14.67
C VAL A 244 3.09 9.54 -14.20
N ALA A 245 2.80 9.48 -12.90
CA ALA A 245 1.60 8.81 -12.39
C ALA A 245 0.31 9.48 -12.87
N MET A 246 0.24 10.81 -12.85
CA MET A 246 -0.92 11.54 -13.39
C MET A 246 -1.09 11.35 -14.90
N ALA A 247 0.01 11.31 -15.66
CA ALA A 247 -0.02 11.03 -17.09
C ALA A 247 -0.44 9.58 -17.38
N SER A 248 0.07 8.62 -16.60
CA SER A 248 -0.30 7.20 -16.70
C SER A 248 -1.79 7.01 -16.50
N ASP A 249 -2.37 7.58 -15.43
CA ASP A 249 -3.81 7.53 -15.18
C ASP A 249 -4.63 8.11 -16.33
N ARG A 250 -4.23 9.29 -16.84
CA ARG A 250 -4.98 9.99 -17.88
C ARG A 250 -4.92 9.29 -19.24
N TYR A 251 -3.76 8.79 -19.64
CA TYR A 251 -3.53 8.34 -21.02
C TYR A 251 -3.43 6.83 -21.17
N PHE A 252 -3.18 6.08 -20.09
CA PHE A 252 -3.00 4.64 -20.15
C PHE A 252 -3.95 3.88 -19.21
N GLU A 253 -3.78 3.99 -17.89
CA GLU A 253 -4.52 3.19 -16.91
C GLU A 253 -6.02 3.48 -16.96
N GLY A 254 -6.42 4.75 -17.03
CA GLY A 254 -7.82 5.16 -17.12
C GLY A 254 -8.51 4.61 -18.37
N PRO A 255 -7.99 4.87 -19.59
CA PRO A 255 -8.54 4.32 -20.82
C PRO A 255 -8.59 2.79 -20.85
N VAL A 256 -7.51 2.11 -20.43
CA VAL A 256 -7.44 0.64 -20.41
C VAL A 256 -8.44 0.06 -19.41
N SER A 257 -8.54 0.64 -18.21
CA SER A 257 -9.52 0.23 -17.20
C SER A 257 -10.95 0.38 -17.71
N GLN A 258 -11.26 1.51 -18.36
CA GLN A 258 -12.58 1.73 -18.96
C GLN A 258 -12.89 0.72 -20.07
N TYR A 259 -11.91 0.43 -20.92
CA TYR A 259 -12.03 -0.58 -21.97
C TYR A 259 -12.30 -1.97 -21.40
N LEU A 260 -11.52 -2.42 -20.42
CA LEU A 260 -11.68 -3.74 -19.79
C LEU A 260 -13.03 -3.87 -19.07
N ASN A 261 -13.42 -2.87 -18.28
CA ASN A 261 -14.71 -2.87 -17.58
C ASN A 261 -15.90 -2.91 -18.55
N SER A 262 -15.82 -2.20 -19.67
CA SER A 262 -16.85 -2.24 -20.71
C SER A 262 -17.01 -3.63 -21.37
N ARG A 263 -15.91 -4.38 -21.49
CA ARG A 263 -15.89 -5.73 -22.08
C ARG A 263 -16.39 -6.79 -21.11
N LEU A 264 -16.10 -6.63 -19.82
CA LEU A 264 -16.50 -7.57 -18.76
C LEU A 264 -17.92 -7.32 -18.22
N GLY A 265 -18.66 -6.36 -18.80
CA GLY A 265 -20.04 -6.07 -18.42
C GLY A 265 -20.19 -5.43 -17.03
N VAL A 266 -19.11 -4.88 -16.48
CA VAL A 266 -19.16 -4.15 -15.21
C VAL A 266 -19.75 -2.77 -15.50
N GLU A 267 -21.08 -2.63 -15.36
CA GLU A 267 -21.74 -1.33 -15.50
C GLU A 267 -21.13 -0.32 -14.53
N LYS A 268 -20.80 0.88 -15.04
CA LYS A 268 -20.41 1.99 -14.17
C LYS A 268 -21.52 2.18 -13.13
N PRO A 269 -21.23 2.20 -11.82
CA PRO A 269 -22.23 2.56 -10.84
C PRO A 269 -22.79 3.92 -11.25
N LYS A 270 -24.10 3.97 -11.52
CA LYS A 270 -24.81 5.20 -11.87
C LYS A 270 -24.48 6.21 -10.77
N ALA A 271 -23.72 7.25 -11.11
CA ALA A 271 -23.49 8.36 -10.20
C ALA A 271 -24.86 8.80 -9.69
N ALA A 272 -25.10 8.64 -8.39
CA ALA A 272 -26.35 9.07 -7.77
C ALA A 272 -26.53 10.54 -8.17
N ARG A 273 -27.52 10.82 -9.03
CA ARG A 273 -27.93 12.18 -9.36
C ARG A 273 -28.15 12.89 -8.04
N ARG A 274 -27.22 13.76 -7.64
CA ARG A 274 -27.47 14.76 -6.60
C ARG A 274 -28.69 15.53 -7.08
N ARG A 275 -29.86 15.23 -6.52
CA ARG A 275 -31.02 16.13 -6.58
C ARG A 275 -30.59 17.35 -5.80
N ILE A 276 -30.16 18.38 -6.51
CA ILE A 276 -30.14 19.74 -6.00
C ILE A 276 -31.60 20.18 -6.05
N ALA A 277 -32.21 20.27 -4.88
CA ALA A 277 -33.41 21.05 -4.61
C ALA A 277 -33.07 21.93 -3.40
#